data_AF-A0A6C8GU91-F1
#
_entry.id   AF-A0A6C8GU91-F1
#
_cell.length_a   1.000
_cell.length_b   1.000
_cell.length_c   1.000
_cell.angle_alpha   90.00
_cell.angle_beta   90.00
_cell.angle_gamma   90.00
#
_symmetry.space_group_name_H-M   'P 1'
#
loop_
_entity.id
_entity.type
_entity.pdbx_description
1 polymer ?
#
loop_
_entity_poly.entity_id
_entity_poly.type
_entity_poly.pdbx_seq_one_letter_code
_entity_poly.pdbx_strand_id
1 'polypeptide(L)' 'MDMRFITKLTGLTDKWFYKLIKDGLFPKPIKLGRSSRWRQSEVEDWLLERIRCSRE' A
#
# COMPACT_ATOMS: atom_id res chain seq x y z
N MET A 1 7.97 3.14 -4.14
CA MET A 1 7.32 1.83 -4.35
C MET A 1 6.25 1.90 -5.43
N ASP A 2 5.95 0.77 -6.09
CA ASP A 2 4.83 0.63 -7.03
C ASP A 2 3.93 -0.55 -6.67
N MET A 3 2.77 -0.62 -7.32
CA MET A 3 1.77 -1.65 -7.06
C MET A 3 2.34 -3.07 -7.20
N ARG A 4 3.17 -3.35 -8.21
CA ARG A 4 3.73 -4.69 -8.41
C ARG A 4 4.70 -5.08 -7.30
N PHE A 5 5.47 -4.12 -6.81
CA PHE A 5 6.33 -4.36 -5.64
C PHE A 5 5.48 -4.64 -4.39
N ILE A 6 4.45 -3.84 -4.14
CA ILE A 6 3.59 -3.96 -2.96
C ILE A 6 2.85 -5.31 -2.95
N THR A 7 2.28 -5.74 -4.07
CA THR A 7 1.59 -7.03 -4.18
C THR A 7 2.56 -8.20 -4.01
N LYS A 8 3.78 -8.10 -4.56
CA LYS A 8 4.82 -9.12 -4.37
C LYS A 8 5.29 -9.20 -2.91
N LEU A 9 5.43 -8.06 -2.24
CA LEU A 9 5.86 -7.98 -0.85
C LEU A 9 4.82 -8.57 0.11
N THR A 10 3.54 -8.25 -0.12
CA THR A 10 2.45 -8.60 0.80
C THR A 10 1.75 -9.91 0.46
N GLY A 11 1.93 -10.42 -0.76
CA GLY A 11 1.19 -11.58 -1.28
C GLY A 11 -0.29 -11.30 -1.59
N LEU A 12 -0.72 -10.03 -1.50
CA LEU A 12 -2.11 -9.62 -1.73
C LEU A 12 -2.29 -9.09 -3.14
N THR A 13 -3.53 -9.11 -3.65
CA THR A 13 -3.84 -8.66 -5.00
C THR A 13 -3.92 -7.14 -5.09
N ASP A 14 -3.61 -6.60 -6.27
CA ASP A 14 -3.75 -5.19 -6.59
C ASP A 14 -5.20 -4.69 -6.42
N LYS A 15 -6.18 -5.51 -6.78
CA LYS A 15 -7.62 -5.24 -6.58
C LYS A 15 -7.93 -4.95 -5.11
N TRP A 16 -7.31 -5.67 -4.19
CA TRP A 16 -7.49 -5.45 -2.76
C TRP A 16 -6.91 -4.10 -2.33
N PHE A 17 -5.71 -3.74 -2.81
CA PHE A 17 -5.14 -2.41 -2.54
C PHE A 17 -5.94 -1.27 -3.16
N TYR A 18 -6.47 -1.43 -4.37
CA TYR A 18 -7.36 -0.42 -4.95
C TYR A 18 -8.63 -0.22 -4.13
N LYS A 19 -9.18 -1.29 -3.54
CA LYS A 19 -10.28 -1.18 -2.58
C LYS A 19 -9.85 -0.37 -1.35
N LEU A 20 -8.71 -0.67 -0.73
CA LEU A 20 -8.23 0.09 0.42
C LEU A 20 -7.95 1.57 0.11
N ILE A 21 -7.41 1.86 -1.08
CA ILE A 21 -7.18 3.25 -1.53
C ILE A 21 -8.52 3.99 -1.64
N LYS A 22 -9.57 3.32 -2.16
CA LYS A 22 -10.93 3.87 -2.23
C LYS A 22 -11.51 4.10 -0.84
N ASP A 23 -11.29 3.15 0.08
CA ASP A 23 -11.78 3.20 1.45
C ASP A 23 -10.95 4.14 2.36
N GLY A 24 -9.86 4.74 1.83
CA GLY A 24 -8.98 5.62 2.59
C GLY A 24 -8.08 4.90 3.59
N LEU A 25 -8.02 3.57 3.52
CA LEU A 25 -7.28 2.69 4.44
C LEU A 25 -5.86 2.35 3.96
N PHE A 26 -5.45 2.83 2.79
CA PHE A 26 -4.09 2.69 2.26
C PHE A 26 -3.62 4.04 1.72
N PRO A 27 -2.32 4.39 1.84
CA PRO A 27 -1.81 5.66 1.34
C PRO A 27 -2.16 5.89 -0.13
N LYS A 28 -2.52 7.13 -0.48
CA LYS A 28 -2.83 7.49 -1.87
C LYS A 28 -1.54 7.53 -2.69
N PRO A 29 -1.54 7.06 -3.95
CA PRO A 29 -0.37 7.16 -4.81
C PRO A 29 -0.05 8.61 -5.17
N ILE A 30 1.24 8.91 -5.24
CA ILE A 30 1.81 10.09 -5.88
C ILE A 30 1.90 9.82 -7.39
N LYS A 31 1.36 10.73 -8.21
CA LYS A 31 1.43 10.64 -9.67
C LYS A 31 2.76 11.18 -10.16
N LEU A 32 3.54 10.33 -10.83
CA LEU A 32 4.75 10.68 -11.56
C LEU A 32 4.52 10.39 -13.04
N GLY A 33 3.92 11.37 -13.73
CA GLY A 33 3.40 11.21 -15.08
C GLY A 33 2.33 10.13 -15.15
N ARG A 34 2.53 9.12 -15.99
CA ARG A 34 1.62 7.95 -16.10
C ARG A 34 1.79 6.95 -14.95
N SER A 35 2.87 7.06 -14.18
CA SER A 35 3.16 6.12 -13.09
C SER A 35 2.50 6.56 -11.79
N SER A 36 1.94 5.60 -11.06
CA SER A 36 1.47 5.79 -9.68
C SER A 36 2.51 5.17 -8.74
N ARG A 37 3.05 5.97 -7.83
CA ARG A 37 4.13 5.57 -6.93
C ARG A 37 3.79 5.95 -5.48
N TRP A 38 4.42 5.28 -4.53
CA TRP A 38 4.29 5.55 -3.11
C TRP A 38 5.66 5.83 -2.50
N ARG A 39 5.72 6.68 -1.48
CA ARG A 39 6.93 6.76 -0.66
C ARG A 39 7.10 5.45 0.09
N GLN A 40 8.34 5.04 0.25
CA GLN A 40 8.64 3.78 0.93
C GLN A 40 8.17 3.82 2.39
N SER A 41 8.49 4.90 3.10
CA SER A 41 8.09 5.11 4.50
C SER A 41 6.58 4.97 4.71
N GLU A 42 5.75 5.56 3.84
CA GLU A 42 4.29 5.48 3.97
C GLU A 42 3.75 4.05 3.87
N VAL A 43 4.36 3.22 3.01
CA VAL A 43 3.96 1.82 2.86
C VAL A 43 4.48 0.97 4.03
N GLU A 44 5.69 1.25 4.51
CA GLU A 44 6.29 0.59 5.68
C GLU A 44 5.50 0.90 6.95
N ASP A 45 5.17 2.17 7.20
CA ASP A 45 4.38 2.62 8.34
C ASP A 45 3.01 1.92 8.36
N TRP A 46 2.34 1.86 7.21
CA TRP A 46 1.07 1.14 7.07
C TRP A 46 1.21 -0.36 7.37
N LEU A 47 2.28 -1.00 6.91
CA LEU A 47 2.54 -2.41 7.17
C LEU A 47 2.78 -2.67 8.67
N LEU A 48 3.56 -1.80 9.32
CA LEU A 48 3.82 -1.87 10.76
C LEU A 48 2.55 -1.71 11.58
N GLU A 49 1.69 -0.75 11.23
CA GLU A 49 0.37 -0.59 11.86
C GLU A 49 -0.46 -1.87 11.74
N ARG A 50 -0.46 -2.50 10.56
CA ARG A 50 -1.20 -3.75 10.32
C ARG A 50 -0.66 -4.93 11.12
N ILE A 51 0.66 -5.01 11.30
CA ILE A 51 1.32 -6.02 12.13
C ILE A 51 0.96 -5.80 13.60
N ARG A 52 0.97 -4.55 14.08
CA ARG A 52 0.60 -4.20 15.45
C ARG A 52 -0.85 -4.59 15.75
N CYS A 53 -1.80 -4.14 14.93
CA CYS A 53 -3.22 -4.49 15.07
C CYS A 53 -3.51 -6.00 14.93
N SER A 54 -2.59 -6.81 14.40
CA SER A 54 -2.76 -8.27 14.28
C SER A 54 -2.18 -9.04 15.48
N ARG A 55 -1.33 -8.40 16.28
CA ARG A 55 -0.60 -9.02 17.40
C ARG A 55 -1.11 -8.55 18.77
N GLU A 56 -2.09 -7.65 18.77
CA GLU A 56 -2.97 -7.32 19.89
C GLU A 56 -4.15 -8.29 19.92
#